data_AF-A0A9X6FF95-F1
#
_entry.id   AF-A0A9X6FF95-F1
#
_cell.length_a   1.000
_cell.length_b   1.000
_cell.length_c   1.000
_cell.angle_alpha   90.00
_cell.angle_beta   90.00
_cell.angle_gamma   90.00
#
_symmetry.space_group_name_H-M   'P 1'
#
loop_
_entity.id
_entity.type
_entity.pdbx_description
1 polymer ?
#
loop_
_entity_poly.entity_id
_entity_poly.type
_entity_poly.pdbx_seq_one_letter_code
_entity_poly.pdbx_strand_id
1 'polypeptide(L)'
;MSSFTFNNIRKDFVQIEKGWKRPAWAPLKRKFLSVPGYPGARLLTTETEMRVLPVPVGIIVPDGSDLETLKEEIAEWLITEKPVELVFDVTPDRTYLAVIDEDFDPEDFVTLGKGTLNFVCPMPYKLGPTKTVEFEMDGRGLIANVQNKGSVESNPIIEVEVTKPSTFLDVWNGTNYFRIGYPLKADQVPVERNQRVLWDEMGTTIGWTDVPKTEDMTGGGKFKSDGYRFMAEYLGEPTVKGWHGCIAKKNIPQGPLQDFIMQAYVRINSHHWDQMGRVEIGLLDENSDYVARISMSDVQWEAEQNSGFASVGNSKKPGGQVFINEHGDHPDTWTNFRGRLWLARTGNRWEAYISKFILGTEIDDAERFVVWFDENNVNMNKVTQVQISISQFSNNMFCSEMSIDDLKIWKVNMNTQNNPPYI
;
A
#
# COMPACT_ATOMS: atom_id res chain seq x y z
N MET A 1 -34.89 -7.91 -34.73
CA MET A 1 -33.82 -8.87 -34.36
C MET A 1 -33.23 -8.35 -33.06
N SER A 2 -33.04 -9.20 -32.06
CA SER A 2 -32.53 -8.81 -30.74
C SER A 2 -31.09 -9.29 -30.60
N SER A 3 -30.19 -8.46 -30.09
CA SER A 3 -28.82 -8.85 -29.77
C SER A 3 -28.53 -8.66 -28.28
N PHE A 4 -27.26 -8.80 -27.89
CA PHE A 4 -26.75 -8.56 -26.55
C PHE A 4 -25.44 -7.77 -26.61
N THR A 5 -25.17 -7.05 -25.53
CA THR A 5 -23.90 -6.37 -25.26
C THR A 5 -23.17 -7.17 -24.20
N PHE A 6 -21.91 -7.51 -24.45
CA PHE A 6 -21.05 -8.24 -23.53
C PHE A 6 -19.74 -7.46 -23.36
N ASN A 7 -19.35 -7.20 -22.12
CA ASN A 7 -18.17 -6.40 -21.79
C ASN A 7 -18.15 -5.03 -22.50
N ASN A 8 -19.29 -4.33 -22.51
CA ASN A 8 -19.51 -3.05 -23.22
C ASN A 8 -19.32 -3.07 -24.75
N ILE A 9 -19.16 -4.25 -25.35
CA ILE A 9 -19.03 -4.43 -26.79
C ILE A 9 -20.29 -5.12 -27.32
N ARG A 10 -20.77 -4.65 -28.47
CA ARG A 10 -21.90 -5.22 -29.21
C ARG A 10 -21.44 -5.51 -30.63
N LYS A 11 -21.68 -6.73 -31.12
CA LYS A 11 -21.33 -7.14 -32.48
C LYS A 11 -22.61 -7.28 -33.30
N ASP A 12 -22.75 -6.48 -34.37
CA ASP A 12 -23.98 -6.43 -35.18
C ASP A 12 -24.22 -7.71 -36.01
N PHE A 13 -23.15 -8.47 -36.27
CA PHE A 13 -23.21 -9.76 -36.97
C PHE A 13 -23.73 -10.92 -36.08
N VAL A 14 -23.81 -10.73 -34.75
CA VAL A 14 -24.37 -11.72 -33.82
C VAL A 14 -25.79 -11.33 -33.43
N GLN A 15 -26.74 -12.23 -33.69
CA GLN A 15 -28.15 -12.01 -33.40
C GLN A 15 -28.77 -13.18 -32.65
N ILE A 16 -29.62 -12.90 -31.68
CA ILE A 16 -30.32 -13.94 -30.91
C ILE A 16 -31.45 -14.50 -31.75
N GLU A 17 -31.54 -15.83 -31.82
CA GLU A 17 -32.59 -16.51 -32.57
C GLU A 17 -34.00 -16.21 -32.02
N LYS A 18 -34.97 -16.15 -32.94
CA LYS A 18 -36.36 -15.85 -32.60
C LYS A 18 -36.98 -17.01 -31.83
N GLY A 19 -37.57 -16.72 -30.67
CA GLY A 19 -38.28 -17.71 -29.86
C GLY A 19 -37.48 -18.26 -28.68
N TRP A 20 -36.27 -17.76 -28.44
CA TRP A 20 -35.51 -18.09 -27.24
C TRP A 20 -36.28 -17.75 -25.96
N LYS A 21 -36.48 -18.76 -25.12
CA LYS A 21 -37.14 -18.62 -23.82
C LYS A 21 -36.09 -18.56 -22.73
N ARG A 22 -35.91 -17.36 -22.18
CA ARG A 22 -35.03 -17.12 -21.04
C ARG A 22 -35.52 -17.89 -19.79
N PRO A 23 -34.63 -18.60 -19.07
CA PRO A 23 -34.96 -19.15 -17.77
C PRO A 23 -35.51 -18.05 -16.84
N ALA A 24 -36.68 -18.28 -16.25
CA ALA A 24 -37.34 -17.29 -15.41
C ALA A 24 -36.66 -17.14 -14.04
N TRP A 25 -36.12 -18.24 -13.50
CA TRP A 25 -35.37 -18.30 -12.24
C TRP A 25 -34.06 -19.08 -12.43
N ALA A 26 -33.14 -18.98 -11.46
CA ALA A 26 -31.92 -19.79 -11.42
C ALA A 26 -32.26 -21.16 -10.79
N PRO A 27 -31.55 -22.25 -11.11
CA PRO A 27 -31.83 -23.56 -10.54
C PRO A 27 -31.86 -23.50 -9.00
N LEU A 28 -32.86 -24.18 -8.41
CA LEU A 28 -33.06 -24.21 -6.96
C LEU A 28 -32.80 -25.62 -6.46
N LYS A 29 -31.83 -25.77 -5.55
CA LYS A 29 -31.56 -27.01 -4.86
C LYS A 29 -32.18 -26.96 -3.47
N ARG A 30 -33.12 -27.87 -3.21
CA ARG A 30 -33.86 -27.91 -1.94
C ARG A 30 -33.54 -29.16 -1.17
N LYS A 31 -33.21 -29.00 0.11
CA LYS A 31 -33.00 -30.13 1.02
C LYS A 31 -34.29 -30.42 1.78
N PHE A 32 -34.80 -31.63 1.65
CA PHE A 32 -36.02 -32.08 2.32
C PHE A 32 -35.70 -33.13 3.37
N LEU A 33 -36.35 -33.04 4.54
CA LEU A 33 -36.28 -34.01 5.62
C LEU A 33 -37.59 -34.79 5.69
N SER A 34 -37.53 -36.09 5.38
CA SER A 34 -38.66 -37.00 5.53
C SER A 34 -38.61 -37.69 6.90
N VAL A 35 -39.71 -37.69 7.64
CA VAL A 35 -39.81 -38.28 8.98
C VAL A 35 -40.91 -39.35 9.00
N PRO A 36 -40.68 -40.55 9.57
CA PRO A 36 -41.72 -41.58 9.67
C PRO A 36 -42.97 -41.08 10.40
N GLY A 37 -44.15 -41.36 9.85
CA GLY A 37 -45.43 -40.91 10.41
C GLY A 37 -45.87 -39.50 10.01
N TYR A 38 -45.06 -38.78 9.24
CA TYR A 38 -45.42 -37.47 8.68
C TYR A 38 -45.66 -37.57 7.16
N PRO A 39 -46.87 -37.25 6.66
CA PRO A 39 -47.11 -37.19 5.22
C PRO A 39 -46.28 -36.06 4.56
N GLY A 40 -45.38 -36.44 3.66
CA GLY A 40 -44.49 -35.51 2.95
C GLY A 40 -43.15 -35.29 3.64
N ALA A 41 -42.50 -34.16 3.36
CA ALA A 41 -41.18 -33.83 3.88
C ALA A 41 -41.11 -32.35 4.30
N ARG A 42 -40.26 -32.05 5.28
CA ARG A 42 -40.00 -30.68 5.73
C ARG A 42 -38.89 -30.07 4.89
N LEU A 43 -39.09 -28.85 4.37
CA LEU A 43 -38.05 -28.09 3.69
C LEU A 43 -37.05 -27.58 4.73
N LEU A 44 -35.78 -28.00 4.64
CA LEU A 44 -34.71 -27.53 5.52
C LEU A 44 -34.04 -26.29 4.95
N THR A 45 -33.59 -26.36 3.70
CA THR A 45 -32.80 -25.30 3.06
C THR A 45 -33.17 -25.20 1.57
N THR A 46 -33.14 -23.99 1.03
CA THR A 46 -33.19 -23.72 -0.42
C THR A 46 -31.91 -22.98 -0.80
N GLU A 47 -31.09 -23.62 -1.63
CA GLU A 47 -29.87 -23.05 -2.21
C GLU A 47 -30.17 -22.63 -3.66
N THR A 48 -29.76 -21.43 -4.04
CA THR A 48 -29.86 -20.95 -5.42
C THR A 48 -28.53 -21.21 -6.10
N GLU A 49 -28.52 -22.01 -7.16
CA GLU A 49 -27.30 -22.38 -7.89
C GLU A 49 -26.97 -21.36 -8.98
N MET A 50 -25.80 -21.52 -9.61
CA MET A 50 -25.36 -20.71 -10.75
C MET A 50 -26.40 -20.74 -11.86
N ARG A 51 -26.65 -19.58 -12.48
CA ARG A 51 -27.59 -19.50 -13.59
C ARG A 51 -26.84 -19.67 -14.90
N VAL A 52 -27.18 -20.72 -15.66
CA VAL A 52 -26.74 -20.88 -17.04
C VAL A 52 -27.79 -20.28 -17.98
N LEU A 53 -27.34 -19.46 -18.92
CA LEU A 53 -28.15 -18.83 -19.97
C LEU A 53 -27.70 -19.38 -21.33
N PRO A 54 -28.37 -20.41 -21.87
CA PRO A 54 -28.08 -20.92 -23.20
C PRO A 54 -28.69 -19.98 -24.24
N VAL A 55 -27.90 -19.10 -24.84
CA VAL A 55 -28.35 -18.10 -25.81
C VAL A 55 -28.14 -18.64 -27.23
N PRO A 56 -29.21 -19.02 -27.96
CA PRO A 56 -29.09 -19.41 -29.35
C PRO A 56 -28.82 -18.17 -30.21
N VAL A 57 -27.72 -18.19 -30.94
CA VAL A 57 -27.27 -17.08 -31.79
C VAL A 57 -27.12 -17.52 -33.25
N GLY A 58 -27.51 -16.63 -34.15
CA GLY A 58 -27.16 -16.68 -35.56
C GLY A 58 -26.03 -15.68 -35.84
N ILE A 59 -25.00 -16.13 -36.55
CA ILE A 59 -23.88 -15.34 -37.03
C ILE A 59 -24.13 -15.06 -38.51
N ILE A 60 -24.34 -13.79 -38.87
CA ILE A 60 -24.49 -13.37 -40.26
C ILE A 60 -23.10 -13.04 -40.79
N VAL A 61 -22.63 -13.78 -41.81
CA VAL A 61 -21.32 -13.54 -42.42
C VAL A 61 -21.45 -12.41 -43.45
N PRO A 62 -20.78 -11.24 -43.27
CA PRO A 62 -20.78 -10.18 -44.26
C PRO A 62 -20.08 -10.58 -45.56
N ASP A 63 -20.50 -9.99 -46.69
CA ASP A 63 -19.88 -10.20 -48.00
C ASP A 63 -18.38 -9.84 -47.97
N GLY A 64 -17.51 -10.84 -48.14
CA GLY A 64 -16.04 -10.67 -48.18
C GLY A 64 -15.28 -11.02 -46.91
N SER A 65 -15.97 -11.47 -45.85
CA SER A 65 -15.35 -11.99 -44.61
C SER A 65 -15.42 -13.51 -44.53
N ASP A 66 -14.39 -14.13 -43.96
CA ASP A 66 -14.33 -15.58 -43.72
C ASP A 66 -14.95 -15.93 -42.35
N LEU A 67 -15.60 -17.09 -42.29
CA LEU A 67 -16.29 -17.59 -41.10
C LEU A 67 -15.29 -17.92 -39.99
N GLU A 68 -14.08 -18.37 -40.34
CA GLU A 68 -12.99 -18.64 -39.38
C GLU A 68 -12.47 -17.37 -38.72
N THR A 69 -12.31 -16.27 -39.46
CA THR A 69 -11.89 -14.97 -38.87
C THR A 69 -12.94 -14.42 -37.90
N LEU A 70 -14.23 -14.62 -38.19
CA LEU A 70 -15.31 -14.23 -37.28
C LEU A 70 -15.34 -15.09 -36.01
N LYS A 71 -14.98 -16.38 -36.10
CA LYS A 71 -14.84 -17.26 -34.93
C LYS A 71 -13.74 -16.76 -33.99
N GLU A 72 -12.59 -16.38 -34.54
CA GLU A 72 -11.47 -15.80 -33.76
C GLU A 72 -11.90 -14.49 -33.07
N GLU A 73 -12.60 -13.60 -33.79
CA GLU A 73 -13.10 -12.35 -33.23
C GLU A 73 -14.16 -12.55 -32.13
N ILE A 74 -15.01 -13.57 -32.26
CA ILE A 74 -15.98 -13.95 -31.22
C ILE A 74 -15.25 -14.52 -30.00
N ALA A 75 -14.22 -15.34 -30.20
CA ALA A 75 -13.43 -15.92 -29.12
C ALA A 75 -12.69 -14.83 -28.33
N GLU A 76 -12.03 -13.89 -29.01
CA GLU A 76 -11.35 -12.74 -28.38
C GLU A 76 -12.34 -11.86 -27.59
N TRP A 77 -13.57 -11.71 -28.08
CA TRP A 77 -14.59 -10.90 -27.43
C TRP A 77 -15.23 -11.59 -26.21
N LEU A 78 -15.59 -12.87 -26.32
CA LEU A 78 -16.40 -13.58 -25.33
C LEU A 78 -15.57 -14.28 -24.24
N ILE A 79 -14.31 -14.64 -24.53
CA ILE A 79 -13.44 -15.31 -23.55
C ILE A 79 -12.84 -14.26 -22.62
N THR A 80 -13.30 -14.27 -21.36
CA THR A 80 -12.84 -13.34 -20.32
C THR A 80 -12.46 -14.11 -19.05
N GLU A 81 -11.36 -13.73 -18.40
CA GLU A 81 -10.90 -14.38 -17.15
C GLU A 81 -11.84 -14.14 -15.95
N LYS A 82 -12.59 -13.03 -15.96
CA LYS A 82 -13.47 -12.60 -14.85
C LYS A 82 -14.90 -12.44 -15.35
N PRO A 83 -15.92 -12.59 -14.47
CA PRO A 83 -17.30 -12.28 -14.83
C PRO A 83 -17.45 -10.82 -15.25
N VAL A 84 -18.00 -10.60 -16.44
CA VAL A 84 -18.23 -9.27 -17.02
C VAL A 84 -19.71 -9.04 -17.28
N GLU A 85 -20.05 -7.79 -17.59
CA GLU A 85 -21.43 -7.36 -17.79
C GLU A 85 -22.03 -7.91 -19.10
N LEU A 86 -23.18 -8.56 -18.98
CA LEU A 86 -24.03 -9.04 -20.07
C LEU A 86 -25.38 -8.34 -20.01
N VAL A 87 -25.71 -7.59 -21.05
CA VAL A 87 -26.96 -6.82 -21.17
C VAL A 87 -27.68 -7.23 -22.46
N PHE A 88 -28.98 -7.51 -22.38
CA PHE A 88 -29.79 -7.87 -23.55
C PHE A 88 -30.58 -6.67 -24.06
N ASP A 89 -30.64 -6.47 -25.38
CA ASP A 89 -31.35 -5.34 -26.00
C ASP A 89 -32.83 -5.26 -25.59
N VAL A 90 -33.45 -6.41 -25.32
CA VAL A 90 -34.87 -6.52 -24.92
C VAL A 90 -35.10 -6.04 -23.49
N THR A 91 -34.07 -6.02 -22.65
CA THR A 91 -34.14 -5.60 -21.24
C THR A 91 -32.85 -4.84 -20.87
N PRO A 92 -32.70 -3.59 -21.35
CA PRO A 92 -31.47 -2.83 -21.15
C PRO A 92 -31.25 -2.45 -19.68
N ASP A 93 -32.31 -2.31 -18.89
CA ASP A 93 -32.24 -1.93 -17.47
C ASP A 93 -31.81 -3.08 -16.53
N ARG A 94 -31.34 -4.21 -17.08
CA ARG A 94 -30.97 -5.41 -16.31
C ARG A 94 -29.66 -5.98 -16.81
N THR A 95 -28.68 -5.99 -15.92
CA THR A 95 -27.34 -6.51 -16.18
C THR A 95 -27.15 -7.86 -15.49
N TYR A 96 -26.48 -8.77 -16.18
CA TYR A 96 -25.99 -10.04 -15.61
C TYR A 96 -24.46 -9.96 -15.52
N LEU A 97 -23.88 -10.61 -14.52
CA LEU A 97 -22.45 -10.86 -14.48
C LEU A 97 -22.21 -12.28 -14.95
N ALA A 98 -21.61 -12.43 -16.13
CA ALA A 98 -21.50 -13.72 -16.81
C ALA A 98 -20.09 -13.97 -17.34
N VAL A 99 -19.76 -15.25 -17.47
CA VAL A 99 -18.59 -15.78 -18.17
C VAL A 99 -19.09 -16.78 -19.21
N ILE A 100 -18.45 -16.85 -20.37
CA ILE A 100 -18.72 -17.92 -21.33
C ILE A 100 -18.12 -19.21 -20.80
N ASP A 101 -18.90 -20.29 -20.79
CA ASP A 101 -18.43 -21.62 -20.44
C ASP A 101 -18.84 -22.57 -21.57
N GLU A 102 -18.11 -23.68 -21.71
CA GLU A 102 -18.24 -24.65 -22.79
C GLU A 102 -17.76 -24.19 -24.18
N ASP A 103 -17.60 -25.17 -25.07
CA ASP A 103 -17.17 -24.98 -26.45
C ASP A 103 -18.29 -24.33 -27.29
N PHE A 104 -17.91 -23.47 -28.22
CA PHE A 104 -18.83 -22.88 -29.19
C PHE A 104 -18.49 -23.35 -30.60
N ASP A 105 -19.27 -24.30 -31.12
CA ASP A 105 -19.14 -24.79 -32.49
C ASP A 105 -20.45 -24.55 -33.27
N PRO A 106 -20.53 -23.48 -34.08
CA PRO A 106 -21.73 -23.19 -34.86
C PRO A 106 -21.87 -24.15 -36.05
N GLU A 107 -23.09 -24.61 -36.32
CA GLU A 107 -23.40 -25.38 -37.54
C GLU A 107 -23.21 -24.49 -38.78
N ASP A 108 -22.38 -24.96 -39.72
CA ASP A 108 -22.02 -24.23 -40.93
C ASP A 108 -23.19 -24.16 -41.93
N PHE A 109 -23.64 -22.94 -42.24
CA PHE A 109 -24.30 -22.64 -43.52
C PHE A 109 -23.52 -21.55 -44.25
N VAL A 110 -23.48 -21.64 -45.59
CA VAL A 110 -22.71 -20.77 -46.51
C VAL A 110 -22.87 -19.26 -46.26
N THR A 111 -23.94 -18.82 -45.60
CA THR A 111 -24.22 -17.39 -45.31
C THR A 111 -24.65 -17.10 -43.86
N LEU A 112 -24.87 -18.14 -43.03
CA LEU A 112 -25.43 -17.99 -41.69
C LEU A 112 -25.00 -19.13 -40.75
N GLY A 113 -24.09 -18.88 -39.83
CA GLY A 113 -23.75 -19.85 -38.79
C GLY A 113 -24.80 -19.86 -37.67
N LYS A 114 -25.13 -21.03 -37.11
CA LYS A 114 -26.04 -21.13 -35.96
C LYS A 114 -25.38 -21.87 -34.82
N GLY A 115 -25.40 -21.30 -33.62
CA GLY A 115 -24.82 -21.95 -32.44
C GLY A 115 -25.52 -21.52 -31.16
N THR A 116 -25.16 -22.14 -30.04
CA THR A 116 -25.66 -21.76 -28.71
C THR A 116 -24.50 -21.34 -27.83
N LEU A 117 -24.54 -20.11 -27.32
CA LEU A 117 -23.58 -19.57 -26.36
C LEU A 117 -24.06 -19.82 -24.94
N ASN A 118 -23.30 -20.54 -24.13
CA ASN A 118 -23.65 -20.84 -22.75
C ASN A 118 -22.99 -19.84 -21.80
N PHE A 119 -23.76 -18.84 -21.38
CA PHE A 119 -23.30 -17.85 -20.39
C PHE A 119 -23.59 -18.37 -18.99
N VAL A 120 -22.54 -18.63 -18.22
CA VAL A 120 -22.63 -18.98 -16.80
C VAL A 120 -22.57 -17.72 -15.96
N CYS A 121 -23.58 -17.49 -15.15
CA CYS A 121 -23.65 -16.39 -14.19
C CYS A 121 -23.35 -16.94 -12.78
N PRO A 122 -22.14 -16.74 -12.23
CA PRO A 122 -21.82 -17.13 -10.86
C PRO A 122 -22.75 -16.46 -9.84
N MET A 123 -23.11 -15.20 -10.10
CA MET A 123 -24.17 -14.50 -9.37
C MET A 123 -25.51 -14.68 -10.11
N PRO A 124 -26.49 -15.41 -9.54
CA PRO A 124 -27.72 -15.77 -10.25
C PRO A 124 -28.73 -14.61 -10.39
N TYR A 125 -28.45 -13.45 -9.79
CA TYR A 125 -29.37 -12.32 -9.73
C TYR A 125 -29.15 -11.34 -10.89
N LYS A 126 -30.19 -10.57 -11.20
CA LYS A 126 -30.14 -9.50 -12.21
C LYS A 126 -29.85 -8.21 -11.47
N LEU A 127 -28.81 -7.50 -11.88
CA LEU A 127 -28.47 -6.21 -11.32
C LEU A 127 -29.31 -5.13 -12.01
N GLY A 128 -29.96 -4.30 -11.21
CA GLY A 128 -30.60 -3.08 -11.68
C GLY A 128 -29.61 -1.93 -11.73
N PRO A 129 -30.07 -0.71 -12.09
CA PRO A 129 -29.22 0.46 -12.08
C PRO A 129 -28.72 0.77 -10.66
N THR A 130 -27.43 1.07 -10.54
CA THR A 130 -26.83 1.57 -9.30
C THR A 130 -27.48 2.88 -8.91
N LYS A 131 -27.81 3.03 -7.62
CA LYS A 131 -28.36 4.26 -7.07
C LYS A 131 -27.45 4.77 -5.97
N THR A 132 -26.98 5.99 -6.14
CA THR A 132 -26.25 6.73 -5.12
C THR A 132 -27.24 7.60 -4.36
N VAL A 133 -27.19 7.56 -3.03
CA VAL A 133 -27.99 8.40 -2.15
C VAL A 133 -27.03 9.04 -1.18
N GLU A 134 -27.02 10.37 -1.18
CA GLU A 134 -26.25 11.14 -0.21
C GLU A 134 -26.87 11.04 1.17
N PHE A 135 -26.04 11.00 2.21
CA PHE A 135 -26.53 11.06 3.57
C PHE A 135 -26.96 12.48 3.91
N GLU A 136 -28.14 12.61 4.50
CA GLU A 136 -28.64 13.89 4.99
C GLU A 136 -28.39 14.02 6.49
N MET A 137 -28.06 15.23 6.93
CA MET A 137 -27.88 15.52 8.34
C MET A 137 -29.24 15.62 9.02
N ASP A 138 -29.61 14.58 9.77
CA ASP A 138 -30.65 14.66 10.77
C ASP A 138 -29.98 14.98 12.12
N GLY A 139 -30.62 15.70 13.04
CA GLY A 139 -29.97 16.32 14.21
C GLY A 139 -29.16 15.40 15.15
N ARG A 140 -29.15 14.08 14.91
CA ARG A 140 -28.40 13.04 15.64
C ARG A 140 -27.31 12.35 14.82
N GLY A 141 -27.20 12.60 13.52
CA GLY A 141 -26.23 11.96 12.63
C GLY A 141 -26.63 12.02 11.15
N LEU A 142 -25.75 11.47 10.32
CA LEU A 142 -25.99 11.31 8.90
C LEU A 142 -26.92 10.10 8.66
N ILE A 143 -28.03 10.30 7.95
CA ILE A 143 -29.01 9.26 7.65
C ILE A 143 -29.28 9.23 6.15
N ALA A 144 -29.27 8.04 5.56
CA ALA A 144 -29.72 7.79 4.19
C ALA A 144 -30.82 6.73 4.22
N ASN A 145 -31.99 7.07 3.69
CA ASN A 145 -33.11 6.13 3.57
C ASN A 145 -33.17 5.57 2.15
N VAL A 146 -32.73 4.32 1.99
CA VAL A 146 -32.72 3.66 0.68
C VAL A 146 -33.81 2.59 0.62
N GLN A 147 -34.76 2.77 -0.30
CA GLN A 147 -35.76 1.74 -0.58
C GLN A 147 -35.23 0.77 -1.65
N ASN A 148 -34.90 -0.46 -1.24
CA ASN A 148 -34.64 -1.55 -2.18
C ASN A 148 -35.96 -1.99 -2.84
N LYS A 149 -36.15 -1.63 -4.12
CA LYS A 149 -37.29 -2.09 -4.95
C LYS A 149 -37.03 -3.45 -5.63
N GLY A 150 -35.87 -4.05 -5.39
CA GLY A 150 -35.50 -5.37 -5.89
C GLY A 150 -36.23 -6.50 -5.16
N SER A 151 -36.10 -7.70 -5.69
CA SER A 151 -36.71 -8.92 -5.13
C SER A 151 -35.82 -9.64 -4.11
N VAL A 152 -34.57 -9.21 -3.97
CA VAL A 152 -33.53 -9.85 -3.14
C VAL A 152 -32.84 -8.75 -2.34
N GLU A 153 -32.42 -9.09 -1.12
CA GLU A 153 -31.63 -8.21 -0.27
C GLU A 153 -30.29 -7.88 -0.95
N SER A 154 -29.89 -6.60 -0.87
CA SER A 154 -28.65 -6.10 -1.44
C SER A 154 -27.94 -5.27 -0.39
N ASN A 155 -26.66 -5.56 -0.19
CA ASN A 155 -25.84 -4.83 0.76
C ASN A 155 -25.37 -3.52 0.12
N PRO A 156 -25.59 -2.36 0.76
CA PRO A 156 -25.08 -1.09 0.25
C PRO A 156 -23.57 -1.01 0.41
N ILE A 157 -22.94 -0.24 -0.46
CA ILE A 157 -21.56 0.23 -0.29
C ILE A 157 -21.65 1.61 0.35
N ILE A 158 -20.94 1.82 1.47
CA ILE A 158 -20.95 3.08 2.21
C ILE A 158 -19.57 3.71 2.04
N GLU A 159 -19.55 4.88 1.42
CA GLU A 159 -18.35 5.69 1.23
C GLU A 159 -18.41 6.89 2.18
N VAL A 160 -17.29 7.14 2.88
CA VAL A 160 -17.22 8.18 3.92
C VAL A 160 -15.98 9.04 3.68
N GLU A 161 -16.19 10.33 3.41
CA GLU A 161 -15.11 11.31 3.31
C GLU A 161 -14.96 12.07 4.64
N VAL A 162 -13.80 11.91 5.29
CA VAL A 162 -13.52 12.53 6.59
C VAL A 162 -12.89 13.91 6.38
N THR A 163 -13.64 14.97 6.66
CA THR A 163 -13.17 16.37 6.48
C THR A 163 -12.51 16.97 7.72
N LYS A 164 -12.71 16.36 8.90
CA LYS A 164 -12.15 16.82 10.18
C LYS A 164 -11.67 15.62 11.01
N PRO A 165 -10.61 15.77 11.82
CA PRO A 165 -10.16 14.71 12.72
C PRO A 165 -11.29 14.24 13.63
N SER A 166 -11.51 12.93 13.68
CA SER A 166 -12.45 12.27 14.59
C SER A 166 -11.72 11.20 15.38
N THR A 167 -12.25 10.81 16.54
CA THR A 167 -11.70 9.67 17.30
C THR A 167 -12.47 8.37 17.07
N PHE A 168 -13.64 8.46 16.43
CA PHE A 168 -14.43 7.30 16.06
C PHE A 168 -15.33 7.57 14.85
N LEU A 169 -15.74 6.48 14.20
CA LEU A 169 -16.76 6.45 13.16
C LEU A 169 -17.70 5.29 13.48
N ASP A 170 -19.00 5.59 13.54
CA ASP A 170 -20.07 4.60 13.70
C ASP A 170 -20.91 4.53 12.44
N VAL A 171 -21.05 3.34 11.89
CA VAL A 171 -21.93 3.04 10.77
C VAL A 171 -22.86 1.92 11.19
N TRP A 172 -24.17 2.12 11.07
CA TRP A 172 -25.15 1.11 11.43
C TRP A 172 -26.27 1.01 10.40
N ASN A 173 -26.74 -0.22 10.21
CA ASN A 173 -27.90 -0.55 9.38
C ASN A 173 -28.72 -1.63 10.10
N GLY A 174 -29.81 -1.22 10.78
CA GLY A 174 -30.60 -2.11 11.61
C GLY A 174 -29.78 -2.71 12.76
N THR A 175 -29.59 -4.03 12.74
CA THR A 175 -28.76 -4.76 13.72
C THR A 175 -27.28 -4.84 13.34
N ASN A 176 -26.93 -4.51 12.09
CA ASN A 176 -25.55 -4.51 11.63
C ASN A 176 -24.88 -3.22 12.09
N TYR A 177 -23.75 -3.37 12.77
CA TYR A 177 -23.04 -2.28 13.40
C TYR A 177 -21.54 -2.41 13.12
N PHE A 178 -20.94 -1.30 12.69
CA PHE A 178 -19.53 -1.20 12.40
C PHE A 178 -18.98 0.06 13.08
N ARG A 179 -17.94 -0.11 13.89
CA ARG A 179 -17.24 0.98 14.56
C ARG A 179 -15.75 0.92 14.28
N ILE A 180 -15.19 2.08 13.98
CA ILE A 180 -13.75 2.34 14.02
C ILE A 180 -13.48 3.33 15.16
N GLY A 181 -12.45 3.07 15.96
CA GLY A 181 -12.05 3.96 17.06
C GLY A 181 -12.96 3.90 18.29
N TYR A 182 -12.83 4.90 19.17
CA TYR A 182 -13.56 4.97 20.43
C TYR A 182 -14.04 6.40 20.73
N PRO A 183 -15.27 6.56 21.27
CA PRO A 183 -15.70 7.84 21.79
C PRO A 183 -14.87 8.23 23.01
N LEU A 184 -14.53 9.52 23.11
CA LEU A 184 -13.80 10.08 24.24
C LEU A 184 -14.69 10.16 25.48
N LYS A 185 -14.10 9.93 26.65
CA LYS A 185 -14.69 10.34 27.93
C LYS A 185 -14.49 11.85 28.12
N ALA A 186 -15.30 12.48 28.98
CA ALA A 186 -15.29 13.92 29.19
C ALA A 186 -13.95 14.49 29.71
N ASP A 187 -13.11 13.65 30.32
CA ASP A 187 -11.79 13.97 30.86
C ASP A 187 -10.63 13.67 29.90
N GLN A 188 -10.91 13.14 28.71
CA GLN A 188 -9.91 12.73 27.74
C GLN A 188 -9.71 13.79 26.67
N VAL A 189 -8.45 14.09 26.36
CA VAL A 189 -8.09 15.01 25.26
C VAL A 189 -7.49 14.17 24.13
N PRO A 190 -8.09 14.18 22.93
CA PRO A 190 -7.53 13.45 21.80
C PRO A 190 -6.20 14.06 21.37
N VAL A 191 -5.28 13.19 20.95
CA VAL A 191 -3.95 13.59 20.49
C VAL A 191 -3.78 13.23 19.02
N GLU A 192 -2.96 13.97 18.29
CA GLU A 192 -2.55 13.52 16.97
C GLU A 192 -1.72 12.24 17.11
N ARG A 193 -2.01 11.24 16.28
CA ARG A 193 -1.27 9.97 16.31
C ARG A 193 0.22 10.20 16.05
N ASN A 194 0.54 11.00 15.03
CA ASN A 194 1.90 11.32 14.64
C ASN A 194 2.15 12.81 14.87
N GLN A 195 2.56 13.17 16.08
CA GLN A 195 2.87 14.55 16.42
C GLN A 195 4.31 14.87 15.99
N ARG A 196 4.50 15.81 15.06
CA ARG A 196 5.85 16.22 14.64
C ARG A 196 6.54 16.98 15.77
N VAL A 197 7.64 16.44 16.27
CA VAL A 197 8.40 17.01 17.41
C VAL A 197 9.70 17.67 16.99
N LEU A 198 10.28 17.25 15.86
CA LEU A 198 11.44 17.88 15.26
C LEU A 198 11.22 18.00 13.76
N TRP A 199 11.53 19.16 13.21
CA TRP A 199 11.71 19.38 11.79
C TRP A 199 12.90 20.31 11.61
N ASP A 200 13.94 19.83 10.94
CA ASP A 200 15.13 20.58 10.60
C ASP A 200 15.37 20.47 9.09
N GLU A 201 15.20 21.59 8.39
CA GLU A 201 15.41 21.73 6.94
C GLU A 201 16.90 21.88 6.59
N MET A 202 17.81 21.66 7.54
CA MET A 202 19.25 21.72 7.35
C MET A 202 19.76 23.08 6.83
N GLY A 203 19.00 24.15 7.09
CA GLY A 203 19.34 25.52 6.67
C GLY A 203 20.33 26.25 7.58
N THR A 204 20.56 25.76 8.80
CA THR A 204 21.55 26.35 9.73
C THR A 204 22.15 25.31 10.66
N THR A 205 23.47 25.37 10.85
CA THR A 205 24.19 24.51 11.80
C THR A 205 24.00 24.95 13.25
N ILE A 206 23.29 26.06 13.51
CA ILE A 206 22.99 26.53 14.86
C ILE A 206 22.05 25.54 15.57
N GLY A 207 22.43 25.13 16.78
CA GLY A 207 21.68 24.16 17.59
C GLY A 207 22.12 22.70 17.41
N TRP A 208 23.12 22.46 16.56
CA TRP A 208 23.84 21.20 16.47
C TRP A 208 25.14 21.29 17.27
N THR A 209 25.44 20.24 18.03
CA THR A 209 26.65 20.15 18.86
C THR A 209 27.58 19.10 18.30
N ASP A 210 28.83 19.48 18.03
CA ASP A 210 29.83 18.56 17.47
C ASP A 210 30.16 17.41 18.44
N VAL A 211 30.35 16.22 17.88
CA VAL A 211 30.67 14.99 18.62
C VAL A 211 32.08 14.54 18.27
N PRO A 212 33.00 14.43 19.24
CA PRO A 212 34.41 14.10 18.96
C PRO A 212 34.63 12.63 18.61
N LYS A 213 33.79 11.72 19.11
CA LYS A 213 33.87 10.28 18.83
C LYS A 213 32.53 9.62 19.14
N THR A 214 32.12 8.66 18.30
CA THR A 214 30.88 7.91 18.49
C THR A 214 31.03 6.54 17.82
N GLU A 215 30.76 5.45 18.54
CA GLU A 215 30.94 4.05 18.07
C GLU A 215 32.27 3.84 17.31
N ASP A 216 32.20 3.55 16.00
CA ASP A 216 33.29 3.32 15.05
C ASP A 216 33.81 4.59 14.36
N MET A 217 33.18 5.74 14.60
CA MET A 217 33.48 7.02 13.96
C MET A 217 34.28 7.97 14.84
N THR A 218 35.32 8.54 14.25
CA THR A 218 36.08 9.64 14.84
C THR A 218 35.58 10.97 14.29
N GLY A 219 35.13 11.86 15.17
CA GLY A 219 34.74 13.22 14.78
C GLY A 219 35.96 14.11 14.55
N GLY A 220 35.70 15.35 14.16
CA GLY A 220 36.74 16.36 13.92
C GLY A 220 36.50 17.18 12.66
N GLY A 221 35.61 16.72 11.77
CA GLY A 221 35.09 17.51 10.67
C GLY A 221 34.10 18.59 11.10
N LYS A 222 33.71 19.45 10.16
CA LYS A 222 32.73 20.52 10.39
C LYS A 222 31.65 20.52 9.31
N PHE A 223 30.40 20.70 9.73
CA PHE A 223 29.28 20.88 8.81
C PHE A 223 29.23 22.32 8.26
N LYS A 224 28.83 22.42 6.99
CA LYS A 224 28.42 23.66 6.34
C LYS A 224 26.99 23.48 5.83
N SER A 225 26.19 24.53 5.96
CA SER A 225 24.89 24.63 5.30
C SER A 225 24.97 25.58 4.10
N ASP A 226 24.26 25.28 3.03
CA ASP A 226 24.01 26.20 1.91
C ASP A 226 22.61 26.85 1.96
N GLY A 227 21.90 26.67 3.09
CA GLY A 227 20.54 27.15 3.31
C GLY A 227 19.47 26.06 3.11
N TYR A 228 19.79 24.94 2.46
CA TYR A 228 18.83 23.86 2.18
C TYR A 228 19.35 22.45 2.48
N ARG A 229 20.64 22.29 2.74
CA ARG A 229 21.25 20.99 3.08
C ARG A 229 22.51 21.17 3.91
N PHE A 230 22.83 20.15 4.69
CA PHE A 230 24.12 20.01 5.35
C PHE A 230 25.09 19.21 4.50
N MET A 231 26.29 19.74 4.37
CA MET A 231 27.43 19.13 3.69
C MET A 231 28.64 19.21 4.62
N ALA A 232 29.68 18.43 4.33
CA ALA A 232 30.96 18.58 5.01
C ALA A 232 31.73 19.80 4.47
N GLU A 233 32.13 20.73 5.34
CA GLU A 233 33.13 21.76 5.00
C GLU A 233 34.52 21.12 4.91
N TYR A 234 34.81 20.23 5.88
CA TYR A 234 35.95 19.34 5.89
C TYR A 234 35.62 18.11 6.76
N LEU A 235 36.20 16.96 6.45
CA LEU A 235 35.88 15.66 7.06
C LEU A 235 36.82 15.26 8.21
N GLY A 236 37.59 16.23 8.73
CA GLY A 236 38.55 16.02 9.81
C GLY A 236 39.93 15.58 9.31
N GLU A 237 40.73 15.01 10.22
CA GLU A 237 42.13 14.64 9.95
C GLU A 237 42.25 13.39 9.05
N PRO A 238 42.90 13.47 7.88
CA PRO A 238 42.96 12.38 6.90
C PRO A 238 43.89 11.22 7.32
N THR A 239 44.59 11.35 8.46
CA THR A 239 45.49 10.32 8.99
C THR A 239 44.77 9.31 9.87
N VAL A 240 43.49 9.54 10.19
CA VAL A 240 42.68 8.63 10.99
C VAL A 240 42.40 7.37 10.19
N LYS A 241 42.73 6.20 10.77
CA LYS A 241 42.37 4.90 10.19
C LYS A 241 40.94 4.55 10.58
N GLY A 242 40.11 4.17 9.60
CA GLY A 242 38.69 3.88 9.79
C GLY A 242 37.78 5.07 9.48
N TRP A 243 36.55 5.05 10.00
CA TRP A 243 35.59 6.10 9.71
C TRP A 243 35.91 7.41 10.45
N HIS A 244 35.98 8.51 9.71
CA HIS A 244 36.09 9.84 10.29
C HIS A 244 35.33 10.89 9.49
N GLY A 245 34.85 11.94 10.16
CA GLY A 245 33.97 12.90 9.50
C GLY A 245 33.48 14.05 10.38
N CYS A 246 32.51 14.79 9.85
CA CYS A 246 31.70 15.71 10.64
C CYS A 246 30.56 14.94 11.30
N ILE A 247 30.42 15.12 12.62
CA ILE A 247 29.44 14.41 13.45
C ILE A 247 28.85 15.44 14.39
N ALA A 248 27.53 15.55 14.39
CA ALA A 248 26.83 16.49 15.24
C ALA A 248 25.56 15.86 15.81
N LYS A 249 25.17 16.29 17.00
CA LYS A 249 23.95 15.83 17.66
C LYS A 249 23.08 16.99 18.12
N LYS A 250 21.78 16.71 18.24
CA LYS A 250 20.76 17.66 18.66
C LYS A 250 19.75 16.97 19.56
N ASN A 251 19.29 17.67 20.59
CA ASN A 251 18.22 17.18 21.46
C ASN A 251 16.88 17.21 20.72
N ILE A 252 16.06 16.17 20.92
CA ILE A 252 14.72 16.11 20.36
C ILE A 252 13.76 16.83 21.31
N PRO A 253 13.06 17.88 20.87
CA PRO A 253 12.03 18.52 21.68
C PRO A 253 10.97 17.52 22.11
N GLN A 254 10.46 17.64 23.35
CA GLN A 254 9.47 16.71 23.92
C GLN A 254 9.93 15.23 24.05
N GLY A 255 11.24 14.95 23.91
CA GLY A 255 11.82 13.69 24.35
C GLY A 255 11.77 13.55 25.89
N PRO A 256 11.92 12.35 26.46
CA PRO A 256 12.25 11.07 25.80
C PRO A 256 11.08 10.42 25.05
N LEU A 257 11.31 10.02 23.81
CA LEU A 257 10.34 9.35 22.94
C LEU A 257 10.40 7.83 23.12
N GLN A 258 9.25 7.22 23.42
CA GLN A 258 9.10 5.77 23.36
C GLN A 258 8.84 5.36 21.91
N ASP A 259 7.70 5.72 21.35
CA ASP A 259 7.36 5.40 19.97
C ASP A 259 7.60 6.62 19.09
N PHE A 260 8.24 6.39 17.94
CA PHE A 260 8.70 7.46 17.07
C PHE A 260 8.75 7.01 15.63
N ILE A 261 8.73 8.00 14.75
CA ILE A 261 9.06 7.87 13.34
C ILE A 261 10.16 8.89 13.07
N MET A 262 11.25 8.47 12.44
CA MET A 262 12.31 9.34 11.95
C MET A 262 12.36 9.20 10.43
N GLN A 263 12.47 10.33 9.75
CA GLN A 263 12.68 10.42 8.31
C GLN A 263 13.80 11.41 8.02
N ALA A 264 14.73 11.02 7.16
CA ALA A 264 15.76 11.90 6.64
C ALA A 264 15.87 11.77 5.12
N TYR A 265 16.14 12.88 4.43
CA TYR A 265 16.53 12.88 3.03
C TYR A 265 18.04 13.00 2.95
N VAL A 266 18.66 12.06 2.24
CA VAL A 266 20.12 12.00 2.13
C VAL A 266 20.53 11.80 0.69
N ARG A 267 21.75 12.26 0.38
CA ARG A 267 22.41 12.07 -0.90
C ARG A 267 23.80 11.50 -0.68
N ILE A 268 24.16 10.49 -1.46
CA ILE A 268 25.51 9.94 -1.54
C ILE A 268 25.79 9.44 -2.96
N ASN A 269 26.68 10.16 -3.64
CA ASN A 269 27.11 9.85 -5.00
C ASN A 269 28.64 9.73 -5.04
N SER A 270 29.10 8.54 -5.42
CA SER A 270 30.46 8.27 -5.86
C SER A 270 30.52 8.45 -7.38
N HIS A 271 31.48 9.22 -7.87
CA HIS A 271 31.73 9.39 -9.32
C HIS A 271 33.00 8.66 -9.77
N HIS A 272 33.65 7.98 -8.82
CA HIS A 272 34.84 7.18 -9.03
C HIS A 272 34.80 5.98 -8.10
N TRP A 273 35.31 4.85 -8.59
CA TRP A 273 35.35 3.55 -7.91
C TRP A 273 36.23 3.50 -6.64
N ASP A 274 37.09 4.50 -6.40
CA ASP A 274 37.93 4.63 -5.20
C ASP A 274 37.37 5.65 -4.18
N GLN A 275 36.15 6.14 -4.41
CA GLN A 275 35.46 7.04 -3.50
C GLN A 275 34.68 6.28 -2.43
N MET A 276 34.93 6.58 -1.16
CA MET A 276 34.26 5.96 -0.02
C MET A 276 33.66 7.01 0.92
N GLY A 277 32.43 6.76 1.34
CA GLY A 277 31.67 7.71 2.14
C GLY A 277 30.49 7.04 2.85
N ARG A 278 30.02 7.68 3.91
CA ARG A 278 28.82 7.27 4.65
C ARG A 278 28.08 8.48 5.16
N VAL A 279 26.77 8.46 4.95
CA VAL A 279 25.82 9.37 5.60
C VAL A 279 24.97 8.53 6.54
N GLU A 280 25.01 8.84 7.84
CA GLU A 280 24.30 8.09 8.88
C GLU A 280 23.46 9.00 9.76
N ILE A 281 22.27 8.52 10.11
CA ILE A 281 21.38 9.11 11.11
C ILE A 281 21.26 8.12 12.28
N GLY A 282 21.71 8.56 13.45
CA GLY A 282 21.66 7.84 14.70
C GLY A 282 20.61 8.40 15.64
N LEU A 283 19.85 7.52 16.29
CA LEU A 283 18.95 7.88 17.38
C LEU A 283 19.57 7.44 18.70
N LEU A 284 19.74 8.39 19.62
CA LEU A 284 20.46 8.19 20.88
C LEU A 284 19.53 8.28 22.09
N ASP A 285 19.91 7.59 23.16
CA ASP A 285 19.26 7.68 24.46
C ASP A 285 19.83 8.83 25.33
N GLU A 286 19.34 8.92 26.57
CA GLU A 286 19.76 9.94 27.56
C GLU A 286 21.27 9.95 27.85
N ASN A 287 21.95 8.82 27.66
CA ASN A 287 23.39 8.68 27.87
C ASN A 287 24.20 8.96 26.59
N SER A 288 23.54 9.42 25.52
CA SER A 288 24.11 9.53 24.17
C SER A 288 24.57 8.19 23.59
N ASP A 289 23.99 7.07 24.03
CA ASP A 289 24.23 5.75 23.46
C ASP A 289 23.23 5.45 22.34
N TYR A 290 23.66 4.75 21.28
CA TYR A 290 22.78 4.40 20.16
C TYR A 290 21.64 3.48 20.60
N VAL A 291 20.42 3.88 20.26
CA VAL A 291 19.24 3.03 20.31
C VAL A 291 19.03 2.37 18.96
N ALA A 292 19.15 3.14 17.87
CA ALA A 292 19.07 2.63 16.51
C ALA A 292 19.77 3.58 15.53
N ARG A 293 20.12 3.07 14.35
CA ARG A 293 20.78 3.82 13.29
C ARG A 293 20.35 3.34 11.92
N ILE A 294 20.41 4.25 10.96
CA ILE A 294 20.21 3.98 9.55
C ILE A 294 21.19 4.82 8.73
N SER A 295 21.79 4.23 7.71
CA SER A 295 22.82 4.86 6.89
C SER A 295 22.78 4.37 5.46
N MET A 296 23.36 5.19 4.58
CA MET A 296 23.75 4.80 3.24
C MET A 296 25.26 5.02 3.11
N SER A 297 25.98 4.03 2.58
CA SER A 297 27.43 4.08 2.45
C SER A 297 27.93 3.52 1.13
N ASP A 298 29.02 4.06 0.62
CA ASP A 298 29.85 3.42 -0.40
C ASP A 298 31.20 3.07 0.22
N VAL A 299 31.57 1.80 0.19
CA VAL A 299 32.78 1.27 0.83
C VAL A 299 33.47 0.24 -0.07
N GLN A 300 33.02 0.06 -1.31
CA GLN A 300 33.62 -0.92 -2.20
C GLN A 300 34.88 -0.34 -2.85
N TRP A 301 35.93 -1.16 -2.92
CA TRP A 301 37.25 -0.73 -3.41
C TRP A 301 37.39 -0.85 -4.94
N GLU A 302 36.50 -1.59 -5.59
CA GLU A 302 36.58 -1.93 -7.02
C GLU A 302 35.26 -1.64 -7.78
N ALA A 303 34.25 -1.08 -7.11
CA ALA A 303 32.94 -0.86 -7.70
C ALA A 303 32.21 0.30 -7.02
N GLU A 304 31.39 1.03 -7.76
CA GLU A 304 30.49 2.06 -7.22
C GLU A 304 29.19 1.39 -6.76
N GLN A 305 29.17 0.92 -5.51
CA GLN A 305 28.05 0.15 -4.97
C GLN A 305 27.67 0.63 -3.58
N ASN A 306 26.70 1.53 -3.57
CA ASN A 306 26.08 1.99 -2.35
C ASN A 306 25.37 0.82 -1.63
N SER A 307 25.51 0.75 -0.31
CA SER A 307 24.84 -0.19 0.57
C SER A 307 23.99 0.55 1.61
N GLY A 308 22.75 0.10 1.75
CA GLY A 308 21.87 0.51 2.82
C GLY A 308 22.19 -0.30 4.07
N PHE A 309 22.23 0.38 5.22
CA PHE A 309 22.43 -0.26 6.51
C PHE A 309 21.43 0.28 7.54
N ALA A 310 20.78 -0.60 8.29
CA ALA A 310 19.90 -0.23 9.39
C ALA A 310 20.04 -1.23 10.53
N SER A 311 20.18 -0.74 11.77
CA SER A 311 20.31 -1.60 12.95
C SER A 311 19.71 -0.97 14.19
N VAL A 312 19.34 -1.82 15.14
CA VAL A 312 18.94 -1.48 16.50
C VAL A 312 19.98 -2.01 17.49
N GLY A 313 20.15 -1.29 18.60
CA GLY A 313 21.13 -1.58 19.65
C GLY A 313 22.47 -0.90 19.41
N ASN A 314 23.38 -1.09 20.36
CA ASN A 314 24.73 -0.55 20.33
C ASN A 314 25.77 -1.63 20.69
N SER A 315 27.05 -1.31 20.52
CA SER A 315 28.16 -2.20 20.88
C SER A 315 28.22 -2.56 22.37
N LYS A 316 27.60 -1.74 23.24
CA LYS A 316 27.61 -1.89 24.70
C LYS A 316 26.50 -2.81 25.23
N LYS A 317 25.50 -3.18 24.42
CA LYS A 317 24.37 -4.01 24.84
C LYS A 317 24.26 -5.29 24.01
N PRO A 318 24.30 -6.48 24.63
CA PRO A 318 23.96 -7.72 23.93
C PRO A 318 22.46 -7.69 23.57
N GLY A 319 22.12 -7.91 22.30
CA GLY A 319 20.73 -7.89 21.80
C GLY A 319 20.46 -6.95 20.62
N GLY A 320 21.50 -6.34 20.03
CA GLY A 320 21.35 -5.59 18.79
C GLY A 320 20.99 -6.49 17.60
N GLN A 321 20.23 -5.94 16.64
CA GLN A 321 19.78 -6.62 15.43
C GLN A 321 20.06 -5.73 14.22
N VAL A 322 20.57 -6.32 13.15
CA VAL A 322 20.70 -5.66 11.84
C VAL A 322 19.46 -5.99 11.03
N PHE A 323 18.79 -4.96 10.51
CA PHE A 323 17.58 -5.08 9.69
C PHE A 323 17.93 -5.11 8.21
N ILE A 324 18.80 -4.18 7.79
CA ILE A 324 19.19 -3.96 6.40
C ILE A 324 20.71 -3.90 6.39
N ASN A 325 21.32 -4.65 5.48
CA ASN A 325 22.75 -4.57 5.18
C ASN A 325 22.97 -5.15 3.78
N GLU A 326 22.61 -4.39 2.75
CA GLU A 326 22.55 -4.89 1.37
C GLU A 326 22.65 -3.78 0.32
N HIS A 327 22.92 -4.18 -0.93
CA HIS A 327 23.04 -3.31 -2.09
C HIS A 327 21.74 -3.16 -2.90
N GLY A 328 20.62 -3.73 -2.41
CA GLY A 328 19.35 -3.79 -3.14
C GLY A 328 19.22 -5.07 -3.96
N ASP A 329 18.23 -5.11 -4.88
CA ASP A 329 17.96 -6.29 -5.70
C ASP A 329 19.04 -6.53 -6.77
N HIS A 330 19.68 -5.44 -7.20
CA HIS A 330 20.90 -5.46 -8.02
C HIS A 330 22.01 -4.64 -7.35
N PRO A 331 23.30 -4.96 -7.58
CA PRO A 331 24.41 -4.27 -6.92
C PRO A 331 24.47 -2.75 -7.16
N ASP A 332 23.85 -2.26 -8.23
CA ASP A 332 23.80 -0.86 -8.65
C ASP A 332 22.47 -0.16 -8.29
N THR A 333 21.56 -0.84 -7.60
CA THR A 333 20.22 -0.31 -7.23
C THR A 333 20.36 1.03 -6.51
N TRP A 334 21.25 1.08 -5.52
CA TRP A 334 21.48 2.27 -4.71
C TRP A 334 22.53 3.23 -5.28
N THR A 335 23.16 2.95 -6.42
CA THR A 335 24.17 3.85 -7.00
C THR A 335 23.54 5.18 -7.40
N ASN A 336 24.28 6.29 -7.26
CA ASN A 336 23.76 7.66 -7.35
C ASN A 336 22.56 7.90 -6.42
N PHE A 337 22.73 7.62 -5.13
CA PHE A 337 21.65 7.67 -4.17
C PHE A 337 21.27 9.11 -3.85
N ARG A 338 20.02 9.47 -4.13
CA ARG A 338 19.29 10.52 -3.43
C ARG A 338 17.96 9.93 -3.00
N GLY A 339 17.65 9.97 -1.73
CA GLY A 339 16.54 9.17 -1.24
C GLY A 339 16.17 9.41 0.21
N ARG A 340 15.20 8.62 0.67
CA ARG A 340 14.65 8.65 2.01
C ARG A 340 15.26 7.53 2.85
N LEU A 341 15.74 7.90 4.03
CA LEU A 341 15.97 6.96 5.13
C LEU A 341 14.84 7.14 6.13
N TRP A 342 14.18 6.06 6.50
CA TRP A 342 13.07 6.07 7.43
C TRP A 342 13.19 4.93 8.44
N LEU A 343 12.95 5.25 9.69
CA LEU A 343 13.09 4.33 10.81
C LEU A 343 12.01 4.62 11.84
N ALA A 344 11.26 3.60 12.25
CA ALA A 344 10.21 3.76 13.24
C ALA A 344 10.22 2.65 14.30
N ARG A 345 9.72 3.02 15.48
CA ARG A 345 9.33 2.08 16.53
C ARG A 345 7.90 2.37 16.95
N THR A 346 7.09 1.31 16.96
CA THR A 346 5.72 1.31 17.50
C THR A 346 5.56 0.11 18.43
N GLY A 347 5.62 0.33 19.74
CA GLY A 347 5.67 -0.73 20.75
C GLY A 347 6.97 -1.53 20.64
N ASN A 348 6.85 -2.83 20.39
CA ASN A 348 7.98 -3.72 20.12
C ASN A 348 8.23 -3.96 18.61
N ARG A 349 7.44 -3.31 17.74
CA ARG A 349 7.62 -3.38 16.28
C ARG A 349 8.61 -2.31 15.84
N TRP A 350 9.67 -2.76 15.18
CA TRP A 350 10.67 -1.94 14.51
C TRP A 350 10.52 -2.04 13.01
N GLU A 351 10.66 -0.90 12.35
CA GLU A 351 10.47 -0.80 10.91
C GLU A 351 11.58 0.07 10.33
N ALA A 352 12.26 -0.43 9.31
CA ALA A 352 13.29 0.29 8.58
C ALA A 352 12.90 0.35 7.10
N TYR A 353 13.04 1.54 6.51
CA TYR A 353 12.71 1.79 5.12
C TYR A 353 13.79 2.64 4.47
N ILE A 354 14.24 2.22 3.30
CA ILE A 354 15.17 2.95 2.45
C ILE A 354 14.52 3.04 1.07
N SER A 355 14.38 4.26 0.55
CA SER A 355 13.94 4.46 -0.84
C SER A 355 14.87 5.40 -1.58
N LYS A 356 15.08 5.12 -2.85
CA LYS A 356 15.77 5.99 -3.81
C LYS A 356 14.72 6.76 -4.58
N PHE A 357 14.92 8.06 -4.77
CA PHE A 357 14.00 8.86 -5.55
C PHE A 357 14.32 8.79 -7.04
N ILE A 358 13.29 8.87 -7.89
CA ILE A 358 13.46 9.14 -9.31
C ILE A 358 14.17 10.49 -9.46
N LEU A 359 15.17 10.55 -10.34
CA LEU A 359 16.02 11.73 -10.55
C LEU A 359 15.19 13.01 -10.74
N GLY A 360 15.46 14.03 -9.91
CA GLY A 360 14.76 15.32 -9.97
C GLY A 360 13.37 15.34 -9.33
N THR A 361 12.93 14.25 -8.71
CA THR A 361 11.64 14.15 -8.00
C THR A 361 11.83 13.75 -6.54
N GLU A 362 10.72 13.63 -5.80
CA GLU A 362 10.64 12.99 -4.48
C GLU A 362 9.70 11.77 -4.52
N ILE A 363 9.57 11.15 -5.70
CA ILE A 363 8.80 9.93 -5.92
C ILE A 363 9.75 8.74 -5.74
N ASP A 364 9.34 7.75 -4.95
CA ASP A 364 10.11 6.54 -4.68
C ASP A 364 10.23 5.67 -5.96
N ASP A 365 11.43 5.20 -6.25
CA ASP A 365 11.78 4.34 -7.40
C ASP A 365 12.11 2.92 -6.91
N ALA A 366 13.32 2.73 -6.37
CA ALA A 366 13.74 1.51 -5.71
C ALA A 366 13.54 1.64 -4.20
N GLU A 367 12.96 0.61 -3.57
CA GLU A 367 12.63 0.64 -2.15
C GLU A 367 12.99 -0.66 -1.43
N ARG A 368 13.23 -0.52 -0.12
CA ARG A 368 13.44 -1.65 0.78
C ARG A 368 12.73 -1.40 2.09
N PHE A 369 11.86 -2.31 2.47
CA PHE A 369 11.08 -2.25 3.70
C PHE A 369 11.31 -3.52 4.53
N VAL A 370 11.73 -3.35 5.78
CA VAL A 370 11.95 -4.46 6.72
C VAL A 370 11.22 -4.19 8.01
N VAL A 371 10.54 -5.23 8.52
CA VAL A 371 9.85 -5.21 9.81
C VAL A 371 10.50 -6.25 10.71
N TRP A 372 10.78 -5.87 11.95
CA TRP A 372 11.29 -6.76 12.98
C TRP A 372 10.51 -6.57 14.29
N PHE A 373 10.27 -7.65 15.01
CA PHE A 373 9.59 -7.62 16.31
C PHE A 373 10.58 -7.98 17.42
N ASP A 374 10.72 -7.09 18.40
CA ASP A 374 11.51 -7.34 19.59
C ASP A 374 10.72 -8.20 20.59
N GLU A 375 10.72 -9.52 20.39
CA GLU A 375 9.95 -10.46 21.21
C GLU A 375 10.34 -10.41 22.70
N ASN A 376 11.62 -10.12 22.97
CA ASN A 376 12.17 -10.11 24.33
C ASN A 376 12.20 -8.70 24.95
N ASN A 377 11.75 -7.66 24.23
CA ASN A 377 11.74 -6.27 24.66
C ASN A 377 13.12 -5.75 25.15
N VAL A 378 14.21 -6.20 24.51
CA VAL A 378 15.58 -5.85 24.90
C VAL A 378 15.96 -4.45 24.43
N ASN A 379 15.34 -3.95 23.36
CA ASN A 379 15.63 -2.68 22.70
C ASN A 379 14.51 -1.64 22.97
N MET A 380 14.12 -1.48 24.23
CA MET A 380 13.05 -0.56 24.66
C MET A 380 13.54 0.79 25.18
N ASN A 381 14.83 1.10 25.02
CA ASN A 381 15.41 2.40 25.39
C ASN A 381 14.68 3.56 24.71
N LYS A 382 14.41 4.63 25.46
CA LYS A 382 13.79 5.84 24.90
C LYS A 382 14.83 6.68 24.17
N VAL A 383 14.38 7.32 23.10
CA VAL A 383 15.22 8.19 22.28
C VAL A 383 15.07 9.63 22.76
N THR A 384 16.19 10.32 23.00
CA THR A 384 16.20 11.73 23.43
C THR A 384 16.96 12.65 22.48
N GLN A 385 17.88 12.09 21.70
CA GLN A 385 18.73 12.88 20.81
C GLN A 385 18.79 12.23 19.44
N VAL A 386 19.06 13.05 18.44
CA VAL A 386 19.41 12.61 17.09
C VAL A 386 20.84 13.04 16.81
N GLN A 387 21.60 12.14 16.17
CA GLN A 387 22.94 12.37 15.70
C GLN A 387 22.97 12.20 14.19
N ILE A 388 23.69 13.09 13.52
CA ILE A 388 23.93 13.02 12.08
C ILE A 388 25.43 12.93 11.85
N SER A 389 25.83 12.17 10.83
CA SER A 389 27.22 12.12 10.40
C SER A 389 27.36 12.04 8.89
N ILE A 390 28.39 12.73 8.39
CA ILE A 390 28.93 12.55 7.05
C ILE A 390 30.41 12.21 7.24
N SER A 391 30.80 11.03 6.78
CA SER A 391 32.12 10.45 7.06
C SER A 391 32.79 9.87 5.81
N GLN A 392 34.11 9.91 5.79
CA GLN A 392 34.96 9.18 4.84
C GLN A 392 35.61 7.98 5.53
N PHE A 393 36.07 7.03 4.72
CA PHE A 393 36.80 5.87 5.20
C PHE A 393 38.31 6.03 5.00
N SER A 394 39.06 6.15 6.09
CA SER A 394 40.52 6.30 6.10
C SER A 394 41.00 7.44 5.18
N ASN A 395 42.12 7.25 4.48
CA ASN A 395 42.71 8.23 3.56
C ASN A 395 42.25 8.04 2.11
N ASN A 396 41.14 7.32 1.88
CA ASN A 396 40.60 7.11 0.54
C ASN A 396 39.98 8.41 0.00
N MET A 397 39.75 8.47 -1.32
CA MET A 397 38.97 9.59 -1.86
C MET A 397 37.57 9.56 -1.23
N PHE A 398 37.03 10.71 -0.86
CA PHE A 398 35.68 10.79 -0.32
C PHE A 398 34.66 10.91 -1.45
N CYS A 399 33.43 10.45 -1.20
CA CYS A 399 32.32 10.59 -2.17
C CYS A 399 32.12 12.05 -2.55
N SER A 400 32.00 12.28 -3.87
CA SER A 400 31.96 13.63 -4.45
C SER A 400 30.77 14.45 -3.93
N GLU A 401 29.64 13.81 -3.65
CA GLU A 401 28.46 14.46 -3.10
C GLU A 401 27.92 13.67 -1.91
N MET A 402 27.98 14.28 -0.72
CA MET A 402 27.32 13.77 0.48
C MET A 402 26.55 14.91 1.13
N SER A 403 25.24 14.72 1.31
CA SER A 403 24.41 15.69 1.99
C SER A 403 23.26 15.08 2.77
N ILE A 404 22.78 15.85 3.74
CA ILE A 404 21.51 15.63 4.43
C ILE A 404 20.65 16.85 4.13
N ASP A 405 19.51 16.63 3.49
CA ASP A 405 18.68 17.69 2.93
C ASP A 405 17.51 18.05 3.86
N ASP A 406 16.95 17.07 4.58
CA ASP A 406 15.82 17.29 5.50
C ASP A 406 15.83 16.22 6.59
N LEU A 407 15.44 16.57 7.82
CA LEU A 407 15.25 15.64 8.93
C LEU A 407 13.97 15.96 9.69
N LYS A 408 13.13 14.94 9.86
CA LYS A 408 11.87 15.02 10.60
C LYS A 408 11.78 13.88 11.60
N ILE A 409 11.29 14.19 12.79
CA ILE A 409 10.97 13.19 13.82
C ILE A 409 9.56 13.47 14.33
N TRP A 410 8.76 12.41 14.38
CA TRP A 410 7.43 12.42 14.95
C TRP A 410 7.39 11.52 16.18
N LYS A 411 6.69 11.98 17.21
CA LYS A 411 6.26 11.17 18.33
C LYS A 411 5.01 10.41 17.91
N VAL A 412 5.02 9.09 18.09
CA VAL A 412 3.86 8.24 17.85
C VAL A 412 3.10 8.08 19.17
N ASN A 413 1.91 8.65 19.26
CA ASN A 413 1.03 8.47 20.42
C ASN A 413 0.23 7.18 20.24
N MET A 414 0.59 6.15 21.00
CA MET A 414 -0.16 4.89 21.06
C MET A 414 -1.55 5.09 21.70
N ASN A 415 -2.50 4.21 21.36
CA ASN A 415 -3.82 4.12 21.99
C ASN A 415 -3.67 3.74 23.48
N THR A 416 -3.24 4.69 24.30
CA THR A 416 -3.26 4.55 25.76
C THR A 416 -4.65 4.92 26.25
N GLN A 417 -5.15 4.22 27.27
CA GLN A 417 -6.52 4.38 27.79
C GLN A 417 -6.87 5.82 28.21
N ASN A 418 -5.89 6.72 28.32
CA ASN A 418 -6.09 8.08 28.81
C ASN A 418 -6.30 9.10 27.68
N ASN A 419 -5.61 8.99 26.53
CA ASN A 419 -5.72 9.95 25.43
C ASN A 419 -5.66 9.19 24.09
N PRO A 420 -6.79 8.70 23.55
CA PRO A 420 -6.79 8.01 22.27
C PRO A 420 -6.49 9.00 21.12
N PRO A 421 -5.71 8.60 20.11
CA PRO A 421 -5.43 9.44 18.97
C PRO A 421 -6.63 9.56 18.03
N TYR A 422 -6.62 10.58 17.18
CA TYR A 422 -7.54 10.68 16.03
C TYR A 422 -7.35 9.49 15.08
N ILE A 423 -8.46 9.03 14.46
CA ILE A 423 -8.49 7.98 13.43
C ILE A 423 -8.22 8.53 12.03
#